data_AF-A0A250E751-F1
#
_entry.id   AF-A0A250E751-F1
#
_cell.length_a   1.000
_cell.length_b   1.000
_cell.length_c   1.000
_cell.angle_alpha   90.00
_cell.angle_beta   90.00
_cell.angle_gamma   90.00
#
_symmetry.space_group_name_H-M   'P 1'
#
loop_
_entity.id
_entity.type
_entity.pdbx_description
1 polymer ?
#
loop_
_entity_poly.entity_id
_entity_poly.type
_entity_poly.pdbx_seq_one_letter_code
_entity_poly.pdbx_strand_id
1 'polypeptide(L)'
;MLIFIGDNYAQSGEYLDYSEVKTEIKQISQKDETYVYNISFVSESIKLTIFFDEDSSIIEINKQKIFDSFNFYYNASLETSLKKIRVLKSNKNQDFILLLPSISDEFPTFELIKFEKRTNTLYNSVFSIETYQNICNNLKFKIRDKGTNFIIEIEKFKIRGTYNKIKS
;
A
#
# COMPACT_ATOMS: atom_id res chain seq x y z
N MET A 1 -27.37 -11.25 -11.17
CA MET A 1 -26.96 -12.67 -11.23
C MET A 1 -25.59 -12.76 -10.58
N LEU A 2 -25.52 -13.27 -9.34
CA LEU A 2 -24.27 -13.42 -8.59
C LEU A 2 -23.63 -14.74 -9.00
N ILE A 3 -22.48 -14.68 -9.65
CA ILE A 3 -21.69 -15.88 -9.95
C ILE A 3 -20.79 -16.13 -8.73
N PHE A 4 -21.14 -17.14 -7.93
CA PHE A 4 -20.21 -17.76 -7.00
C PHE A 4 -19.23 -18.61 -7.82
N ILE A 5 -18.02 -18.10 -8.04
CA ILE A 5 -16.93 -18.94 -8.56
C ILE A 5 -16.32 -19.66 -7.36
N GLY A 6 -16.48 -20.98 -7.39
CA GLY A 6 -16.09 -21.91 -6.34
C GLY A 6 -14.58 -21.98 -6.07
N ASP A 7 -14.30 -22.45 -4.86
CA ASP A 7 -12.96 -22.67 -4.32
C ASP A 7 -12.11 -23.60 -5.19
N ASN A 8 -11.09 -23.05 -5.84
CA ASN A 8 -9.96 -23.80 -6.39
C ASN A 8 -8.63 -23.23 -5.87
N TYR A 9 -8.52 -23.06 -4.54
CA TYR A 9 -7.28 -22.68 -3.87
C TYR A 9 -6.48 -23.91 -3.38
N ALA A 10 -6.22 -24.86 -4.28
CA ALA A 10 -5.30 -25.97 -4.04
C ALA A 10 -3.95 -25.72 -4.73
N GLN A 11 -3.22 -24.69 -4.27
CA GLN A 11 -1.76 -24.65 -4.43
C GLN A 11 -1.14 -24.87 -3.06
N SER A 12 -0.17 -25.76 -2.91
CA SER A 12 0.55 -25.95 -1.66
C SER A 12 1.36 -24.69 -1.34
N GLY A 13 1.21 -24.19 -0.11
CA GLY A 13 1.88 -22.98 0.36
C GLY A 13 1.18 -22.44 1.60
N GLU A 14 1.96 -22.15 2.64
CA GLU A 14 1.46 -21.49 3.83
C GLU A 14 1.08 -20.04 3.50
N TYR A 15 0.00 -19.56 4.11
CA TYR A 15 -0.31 -18.15 4.08
C TYR A 15 0.73 -17.35 4.88
N LEU A 16 1.06 -16.16 4.38
CA LEU A 16 1.78 -15.14 5.13
C LEU A 16 0.77 -14.14 5.67
N ASP A 17 0.84 -13.89 6.98
CA ASP A 17 0.03 -12.90 7.65
C ASP A 17 0.87 -11.63 7.86
N TYR A 18 0.28 -10.48 7.55
CA TYR A 18 0.87 -9.16 7.68
C TYR A 18 0.07 -8.33 8.66
N SER A 19 0.79 -7.61 9.51
CA SER A 19 0.21 -6.74 10.54
C SER A 19 0.77 -5.34 10.41
N GLU A 20 -0.06 -4.33 10.65
CA GLU A 20 0.37 -2.94 10.67
C GLU A 20 1.50 -2.71 11.69
N VAL A 21 2.53 -1.99 11.28
CA VAL A 21 3.64 -1.55 12.14
C VAL A 21 3.62 -0.04 12.30
N LYS A 22 4.16 0.44 13.42
CA LYS A 22 4.31 1.88 13.65
C LYS A 22 5.25 2.47 12.59
N THR A 23 4.77 3.51 11.90
CA THR A 23 5.52 4.28 10.92
C THR A 23 5.84 5.67 11.44
N GLU A 24 6.99 6.19 11.05
CA GLU A 24 7.35 7.59 11.20
C GLU A 24 7.61 8.18 9.82
N ILE A 25 6.95 9.30 9.49
CA ILE A 25 7.13 9.99 8.22
C ILE A 25 7.78 11.33 8.51
N LYS A 26 8.97 11.56 7.93
CA LYS A 26 9.74 12.79 8.10
C LYS A 26 10.05 13.40 6.74
N GLN A 27 9.79 14.69 6.59
CA GLN A 27 10.31 15.43 5.44
C GLN A 27 11.84 15.53 5.59
N ILE A 28 12.56 15.16 4.53
CA ILE A 28 14.03 15.20 4.50
C ILE A 28 14.58 16.29 3.57
N SER A 29 13.82 16.71 2.57
CA SER A 29 14.15 17.87 1.75
C SER A 29 12.92 18.41 1.05
N GLN A 30 12.99 19.69 0.69
CA GLN A 30 12.05 20.35 -0.20
C GLN A 30 12.86 21.24 -1.13
N LYS A 31 12.56 21.19 -2.42
CA LYS A 31 13.11 22.10 -3.43
C LYS A 31 12.02 22.37 -4.44
N ASP A 32 11.66 23.64 -4.60
CA ASP A 32 10.58 24.07 -5.47
C ASP A 32 9.29 23.28 -5.12
N GLU A 33 8.61 22.71 -6.12
CA GLU A 33 7.42 21.87 -5.97
C GLU A 33 7.72 20.38 -5.73
N THR A 34 8.98 20.05 -5.42
CA THR A 34 9.42 18.68 -5.11
C THR A 34 9.62 18.49 -3.61
N TYR A 35 8.90 17.52 -3.05
CA TYR A 35 8.96 17.19 -1.62
C TYR A 35 9.48 15.77 -1.45
N VAL A 36 10.42 15.60 -0.52
CA VAL A 36 11.01 14.29 -0.25
C VAL A 36 10.76 13.92 1.20
N TYR A 37 10.16 12.76 1.38
CA TYR A 37 9.84 12.14 2.66
C TYR A 37 10.61 10.84 2.85
N ASN A 38 10.96 10.58 4.09
CA ASN A 38 11.43 9.29 4.54
C ASN A 38 10.37 8.64 5.44
N ILE A 39 9.89 7.47 5.04
CA ILE A 39 8.93 6.64 5.79
C ILE A 39 9.74 5.54 6.48
N SER A 40 9.98 5.72 7.78
CA SER A 40 10.71 4.77 8.62
C SER A 40 9.75 3.83 9.35
N PHE A 41 10.08 2.55 9.42
CA PHE A 41 9.36 1.57 10.23
C PHE A 41 10.31 0.45 10.64
N VAL A 42 10.23 0.04 11.91
CA VAL A 42 11.12 -0.97 12.48
C VAL A 42 12.59 -0.61 12.22
N SER A 43 13.26 -1.26 11.28
CA SER A 43 14.66 -1.09 10.88
C SER A 43 14.82 -0.90 9.37
N GLU A 44 13.74 -0.50 8.70
CA GLU A 44 13.67 -0.27 7.25
C GLU A 44 13.18 1.16 6.99
N SER A 45 13.45 1.66 5.79
CA SER A 45 13.04 2.99 5.35
C SER A 45 12.71 2.99 3.87
N ILE A 46 11.68 3.75 3.52
CA ILE A 46 11.23 3.98 2.15
C ILE A 46 11.32 5.46 1.87
N LYS A 47 11.85 5.83 0.70
CA LYS A 47 11.87 7.22 0.27
C LYS A 47 10.65 7.47 -0.62
N LEU A 48 9.87 8.49 -0.29
CA LEU A 48 8.76 8.98 -1.10
C LEU A 48 9.13 10.36 -1.62
N THR A 49 9.21 10.51 -2.93
CA THR A 49 9.42 11.80 -3.61
C THR A 49 8.12 12.17 -4.29
N ILE A 50 7.63 13.39 -4.08
CA ILE A 50 6.39 13.88 -4.65
C ILE A 50 6.69 15.11 -5.49
N PHE A 51 6.19 15.14 -6.72
CA PHE A 51 6.30 16.22 -7.67
C PHE A 51 4.91 16.84 -7.86
N PHE A 52 4.65 17.99 -7.22
CA PHE A 52 3.33 18.63 -7.28
C PHE A 52 2.99 19.15 -8.68
N ASP A 53 3.95 19.73 -9.39
CA ASP A 53 3.77 20.19 -10.78
C ASP A 53 3.36 19.08 -11.76
N GLU A 54 3.69 17.82 -11.45
CA GLU A 54 3.52 16.68 -12.36
C GLU A 54 2.41 15.72 -11.94
N ASP A 55 1.72 15.99 -10.82
CA ASP A 55 0.78 15.04 -10.19
C ASP A 55 1.36 13.62 -10.12
N SER A 56 2.61 13.52 -9.67
CA SER A 56 3.38 12.28 -9.73
C SER A 56 4.21 12.05 -8.47
N SER A 57 4.56 10.78 -8.25
CA SER A 57 5.45 10.40 -7.17
C SER A 57 6.40 9.27 -7.55
N ILE A 58 7.51 9.22 -6.83
CA ILE A 58 8.47 8.13 -6.90
C ILE A 58 8.63 7.54 -5.51
N ILE A 59 8.46 6.23 -5.43
CA ILE A 59 8.73 5.44 -4.24
C ILE A 59 10.01 4.65 -4.47
N GLU A 60 10.98 4.82 -3.58
CA GLU A 60 12.23 4.10 -3.63
C GLU A 60 12.31 3.08 -2.48
N ILE A 61 12.35 1.80 -2.86
CA ILE A 61 12.50 0.67 -1.95
C ILE A 61 13.73 -0.11 -2.38
N ASN A 62 14.73 -0.20 -1.50
CA ASN A 62 15.98 -0.93 -1.77
C ASN A 62 16.62 -0.57 -3.13
N LYS A 63 16.71 0.75 -3.43
CA LYS A 63 17.22 1.33 -4.69
C LYS A 63 16.38 1.05 -5.94
N GLN A 64 15.27 0.32 -5.84
CA GLN A 64 14.29 0.20 -6.92
C GLN A 64 13.30 1.35 -6.84
N LYS A 65 13.07 2.01 -7.98
CA LYS A 65 12.12 3.11 -8.09
C LYS A 65 10.82 2.60 -8.70
N ILE A 66 9.73 2.96 -8.06
CA ILE A 66 8.38 2.71 -8.52
C ILE A 66 7.80 4.07 -8.83
N PHE A 67 7.40 4.27 -10.08
CA PHE A 67 6.59 5.43 -10.45
C PHE A 67 5.17 5.10 -10.03
N ASP A 68 4.66 5.89 -9.10
CA ASP A 68 3.34 5.72 -8.54
C ASP A 68 2.57 7.03 -8.72
N SER A 69 1.30 6.90 -9.07
CA SER A 69 0.29 7.93 -8.96
C SER A 69 -0.16 8.10 -7.51
N PHE A 70 0.77 8.26 -6.55
CA PHE A 70 0.43 8.76 -5.22
C PHE A 70 -0.14 10.16 -5.41
N ASN A 71 -1.46 10.21 -5.55
CA ASN A 71 -2.16 11.41 -5.87
C ASN A 71 -2.91 11.90 -4.65
N PHE A 72 -2.77 13.19 -4.41
CA PHE A 72 -3.50 13.90 -3.39
C PHE A 72 -4.98 13.82 -3.74
N TYR A 73 -5.81 13.37 -2.80
CA TYR A 73 -7.23 13.70 -2.88
C TYR A 73 -7.34 15.21 -3.11
N TYR A 74 -8.05 15.65 -4.15
CA TYR A 74 -8.31 17.07 -4.44
C TYR A 74 -8.85 17.84 -3.21
N ASN A 75 -9.43 17.12 -2.24
CA ASN A 75 -10.02 17.65 -1.01
C ASN A 75 -9.26 17.33 0.29
N ALA A 76 -8.03 16.76 0.24
CA ALA A 76 -7.25 16.50 1.46
C ALA A 76 -5.85 17.12 1.38
N SER A 77 -5.40 17.73 2.49
CA SER A 77 -4.04 18.25 2.58
C SER A 77 -3.00 17.13 2.46
N LEU A 78 -1.81 17.47 1.93
CA LEU A 78 -0.62 16.60 1.91
C LEU A 78 -0.40 15.93 3.28
N GLU A 79 -0.45 16.69 4.36
CA GLU A 79 -0.28 16.18 5.72
C GLU A 79 -1.33 15.09 6.06
N THR A 80 -2.58 15.29 5.65
CA THR A 80 -3.66 14.32 5.86
C THR A 80 -3.41 13.04 5.06
N SER A 81 -2.96 13.16 3.82
CA SER A 81 -2.64 12.02 2.95
C SER A 81 -1.44 11.23 3.48
N LEU A 82 -0.38 11.91 3.94
CA LEU A 82 0.77 11.26 4.58
C LEU A 82 0.34 10.49 5.83
N LYS A 83 -0.54 11.06 6.66
CA LYS A 83 -1.10 10.37 7.84
C LYS A 83 -1.94 9.13 7.52
N LYS A 84 -2.34 8.92 6.27
CA LYS A 84 -3.08 7.73 5.81
C LYS A 84 -2.18 6.63 5.26
N ILE A 85 -0.90 6.90 5.01
CA ILE A 85 0.07 5.87 4.61
C ILE A 85 0.16 4.84 5.74
N ARG A 86 0.15 3.56 5.39
CA ARG A 86 0.32 2.44 6.33
C ARG A 86 1.40 1.51 5.82
N VAL A 87 2.11 0.87 6.75
CA VAL A 87 3.03 -0.22 6.42
C VAL A 87 2.60 -1.45 7.21
N LEU A 88 2.43 -2.57 6.53
CA LEU A 88 2.21 -3.87 7.14
C LEU A 88 3.44 -4.73 6.95
N LYS A 89 3.93 -5.35 8.01
CA LYS A 89 5.08 -6.25 7.97
C LYS A 89 4.63 -7.70 8.11
N SER A 90 5.26 -8.59 7.37
CA SER A 90 5.07 -10.03 7.52
C SER A 90 5.45 -10.47 8.92
N ASN A 91 4.64 -11.33 9.53
CA ASN A 91 4.92 -11.91 10.83
C ASN A 91 5.98 -13.02 10.76
N LYS A 92 6.37 -13.49 9.56
CA LYS A 92 7.27 -14.63 9.36
C LYS A 92 8.62 -14.26 8.73
N ASN A 93 8.71 -13.15 8.01
CA ASN A 93 9.93 -12.77 7.29
C ASN A 93 10.07 -11.22 7.21
N GLN A 94 10.99 -10.74 6.37
CA GLN A 94 11.27 -9.31 6.22
C GLN A 94 10.42 -8.64 5.12
N ASP A 95 9.43 -9.33 4.58
CA ASP A 95 8.54 -8.77 3.56
C ASP A 95 7.61 -7.73 4.18
N PHE A 96 7.21 -6.75 3.39
CA PHE A 96 6.26 -5.74 3.82
C PHE A 96 5.35 -5.30 2.69
N ILE A 97 4.24 -4.68 3.06
CA ILE A 97 3.26 -4.06 2.16
C ILE A 97 3.12 -2.60 2.58
N LEU A 98 3.36 -1.69 1.65
CA LEU A 98 3.04 -0.28 1.77
C LEU A 98 1.62 -0.07 1.23
N LEU A 99 0.77 0.59 2.01
CA LEU A 99 -0.56 1.03 1.60
C LEU A 99 -0.55 2.54 1.40
N LEU A 100 -0.96 2.95 0.22
CA LEU A 100 -0.97 4.34 -0.19
C LEU A 100 -2.39 4.76 -0.53
N PRO A 101 -2.91 5.85 0.05
CA PRO A 101 -4.15 6.44 -0.44
C PRO A 101 -4.02 6.79 -1.93
N SER A 102 -5.02 6.41 -2.72
CA SER A 102 -5.15 6.75 -4.15
C SER A 102 -6.45 7.53 -4.39
N ILE A 103 -6.52 8.26 -5.52
CA ILE A 103 -7.71 9.02 -5.94
C ILE A 103 -8.82 8.05 -6.34
N SER A 104 -10.00 8.26 -5.78
CA SER A 104 -11.26 7.83 -6.36
C SER A 104 -12.34 8.81 -5.91
N ASP A 105 -13.19 9.20 -6.86
CA ASP A 105 -14.28 10.16 -6.65
C ASP A 105 -15.44 9.56 -5.82
N GLU A 106 -15.48 8.23 -5.69
CA GLU A 106 -16.62 7.52 -5.13
C GLU A 106 -16.28 6.83 -3.80
N PHE A 107 -15.07 6.26 -3.67
CA PHE A 107 -14.73 5.39 -2.54
C PHE A 107 -13.27 5.53 -2.11
N PRO A 108 -12.96 5.40 -0.80
CA PRO A 108 -11.58 5.28 -0.34
C PRO A 108 -10.84 4.16 -1.08
N THR A 109 -9.85 4.54 -1.87
CA THR A 109 -9.05 3.62 -2.70
C THR A 109 -7.61 3.63 -2.23
N PHE A 110 -6.98 2.47 -2.24
CA PHE A 110 -5.61 2.28 -1.80
C PHE A 110 -4.81 1.49 -2.83
N GLU A 111 -3.62 1.96 -3.12
CA GLU A 111 -2.58 1.18 -3.79
C GLU A 111 -1.79 0.37 -2.75
N LEU A 112 -1.55 -0.90 -3.06
CA LEU A 112 -0.64 -1.77 -2.34
C LEU A 112 0.66 -1.84 -3.11
N ILE A 113 1.78 -1.68 -2.41
CA ILE A 113 3.11 -2.04 -2.92
C ILE A 113 3.68 -3.10 -1.98
N LYS A 114 3.75 -4.34 -2.44
CA LYS A 114 4.38 -5.45 -1.73
C LYS A 114 5.85 -5.53 -2.12
N PHE A 115 6.73 -5.62 -1.12
CA PHE A 115 8.15 -5.90 -1.31
C PHE A 115 8.53 -7.23 -0.66
N GLU A 116 9.05 -8.14 -1.50
CA GLU A 116 9.65 -9.41 -1.05
C GLU A 116 11.15 -9.22 -0.88
N LYS A 117 11.64 -9.21 0.37
CA LYS A 117 13.03 -8.85 0.69
C LYS A 117 14.02 -9.86 0.12
N ARG A 118 13.70 -11.17 0.23
CA ARG A 118 14.59 -12.26 -0.18
C ARG A 118 14.85 -12.27 -1.68
N THR A 119 13.82 -12.01 -2.47
CA THR A 119 13.87 -12.01 -3.94
C THR A 119 14.10 -10.62 -4.50
N ASN A 120 14.15 -9.58 -3.65
CA ASN A 120 14.19 -8.18 -4.04
C ASN A 120 13.12 -7.85 -5.09
N THR A 121 11.91 -8.39 -4.92
CA THR A 121 10.84 -8.28 -5.92
C THR A 121 9.73 -7.38 -5.42
N LEU A 122 9.22 -6.55 -6.31
CA LEU A 122 8.10 -5.64 -6.05
C LEU A 122 6.85 -6.09 -6.78
N TYR A 123 5.71 -5.91 -6.12
CA TYR A 123 4.41 -6.13 -6.70
C TYR A 123 3.48 -4.98 -6.34
N ASN A 124 2.49 -4.71 -7.18
CA ASN A 124 1.44 -3.76 -6.89
C ASN A 124 0.03 -4.34 -7.07
N SER A 125 -0.94 -3.68 -6.44
CA SER A 125 -2.38 -3.92 -6.63
C SER A 125 -3.15 -2.69 -6.16
N VAL A 126 -4.42 -2.58 -6.53
CA VAL A 126 -5.33 -1.55 -6.03
C VAL A 126 -6.56 -2.22 -5.42
N PHE A 127 -7.16 -1.59 -4.40
CA PHE A 127 -8.50 -1.94 -3.92
C PHE A 127 -9.24 -0.70 -3.45
N SER A 128 -10.58 -0.79 -3.46
CA SER A 128 -11.47 0.25 -2.96
C SER A 128 -12.33 -0.30 -1.83
N ILE A 129 -12.64 0.56 -0.86
CA ILE A 129 -13.52 0.27 0.25
C ILE A 129 -14.88 0.92 -0.07
N GLU A 130 -15.84 0.13 -0.53
CA GLU A 130 -17.18 0.60 -0.91
C GLU A 130 -18.03 0.94 0.33
N THR A 131 -17.62 1.94 1.10
CA THR A 131 -18.35 2.43 2.28
C THR A 131 -18.67 3.91 2.14
N TYR A 132 -19.94 4.27 2.24
CA TYR A 132 -20.43 5.66 2.21
C TYR A 132 -20.03 6.50 3.43
N GLN A 133 -19.38 5.91 4.43
CA GLN A 133 -18.92 6.62 5.62
C GLN A 133 -17.45 7.01 5.48
N ASN A 134 -17.08 8.17 6.03
CA ASN A 134 -15.70 8.67 6.12
C ASN A 134 -14.86 7.84 7.11
N ILE A 135 -14.78 6.51 6.94
CA ILE A 135 -14.18 5.57 7.90
C ILE A 135 -12.64 5.60 7.88
N CYS A 136 -12.01 6.40 7.01
CA CYS A 136 -10.55 6.40 6.81
C CYS A 136 -9.72 6.70 8.08
N ASN A 137 -10.29 7.37 9.07
CA ASN A 137 -9.59 7.69 10.31
C ASN A 137 -9.78 6.53 11.31
N ASN A 138 -8.82 5.60 11.34
CA ASN A 138 -8.66 4.47 12.28
C ASN A 138 -8.93 3.05 11.74
N LEU A 139 -9.00 2.85 10.42
CA LEU A 139 -9.02 1.50 9.86
C LEU A 139 -7.74 0.73 10.23
N LYS A 140 -7.93 -0.46 10.82
CA LYS A 140 -6.85 -1.42 11.02
C LYS A 140 -6.86 -2.40 9.85
N PHE A 141 -5.74 -2.48 9.14
CA PHE A 141 -5.58 -3.40 8.04
C PHE A 141 -4.89 -4.68 8.52
N LYS A 142 -5.44 -5.82 8.13
CA LYS A 142 -4.73 -7.10 8.14
C LYS A 142 -4.70 -7.63 6.73
N ILE A 143 -3.54 -8.09 6.29
CA ILE A 143 -3.42 -8.73 4.98
C ILE A 143 -2.92 -10.14 5.19
N ARG A 144 -3.54 -11.08 4.50
CA ARG A 144 -3.07 -12.43 4.34
C ARG A 144 -2.79 -12.66 2.87
N ASP A 145 -1.62 -13.16 2.51
CA ASP A 145 -1.30 -13.48 1.13
C ASP A 145 -0.82 -14.92 0.93
N LYS A 146 -0.90 -15.36 -0.32
CA LYS A 146 -0.37 -16.62 -0.82
C LYS A 146 0.00 -16.48 -2.29
N GLY A 147 1.29 -16.43 -2.56
CA GLY A 147 1.81 -16.13 -3.89
C GLY A 147 1.36 -14.74 -4.33
N THR A 148 0.66 -14.67 -5.46
CA THR A 148 0.09 -13.42 -5.99
C THR A 148 -1.30 -13.10 -5.46
N ASN A 149 -1.96 -13.99 -4.71
CA ASN A 149 -3.30 -13.72 -4.19
C ASN A 149 -3.23 -13.12 -2.78
N PHE A 150 -4.14 -12.19 -2.46
CA PHE A 150 -4.28 -11.66 -1.11
C PHE A 150 -5.74 -11.53 -0.67
N ILE A 151 -5.91 -11.47 0.65
CA ILE A 151 -7.15 -11.13 1.34
C ILE A 151 -6.82 -9.99 2.30
N ILE A 152 -7.51 -8.86 2.14
CA ILE A 152 -7.46 -7.73 3.07
C ILE A 152 -8.68 -7.86 3.99
N GLU A 153 -8.43 -7.81 5.29
CA GLU A 153 -9.47 -7.71 6.30
C GLU A 153 -9.44 -6.31 6.91
N ILE A 154 -10.59 -5.65 6.88
CA ILE A 154 -10.82 -4.30 7.41
C ILE A 154 -12.10 -4.36 8.23
N GLU A 155 -11.97 -4.43 9.56
CA GLU A 155 -13.10 -4.67 10.45
C GLU A 155 -13.93 -5.91 10.04
N LYS A 156 -15.15 -5.69 9.54
CA LYS A 156 -16.07 -6.73 9.05
C LYS A 156 -15.95 -7.01 7.55
N PHE A 157 -15.17 -6.21 6.81
CA PHE A 157 -15.03 -6.32 5.37
C PHE A 157 -13.85 -7.23 5.01
N LYS A 158 -14.04 -8.06 3.99
CA LYS A 158 -12.99 -8.88 3.39
C LYS A 158 -12.95 -8.64 1.90
N ILE A 159 -11.79 -8.22 1.41
CA ILE A 159 -11.57 -7.91 0.00
C ILE A 159 -10.52 -8.88 -0.52
N ARG A 160 -10.78 -9.50 -1.66
CA ARG A 160 -9.85 -10.40 -2.34
C ARG A 160 -9.24 -9.68 -3.53
N GLY A 161 -7.96 -9.92 -3.78
CA GLY A 161 -7.29 -9.35 -4.94
C GLY A 161 -6.04 -10.12 -5.32
N THR A 162 -5.38 -9.62 -6.36
CA THR A 162 -4.16 -10.21 -6.93
C THR A 162 -3.10 -9.15 -7.13
N TYR A 163 -1.89 -9.46 -6.69
CA TYR A 163 -0.68 -8.70 -6.97
C TYR A 163 -0.20 -8.90 -8.41
N ASN A 164 0.21 -7.80 -9.04
CA ASN A 164 0.93 -7.78 -10.30
C ASN A 164 2.40 -7.50 -10.03
N LYS A 165 3.31 -8.29 -10.64
CA LYS A 165 4.74 -8.04 -10.49
C LYS A 165 5.11 -6.73 -11.20
N ILE A 166 5.74 -5.82 -10.48
CA ILE A 166 6.30 -4.60 -11.07
C ILE A 166 7.55 -5.01 -11.87
N LYS A 167 7.59 -4.66 -13.16
CA LYS A 167 8.78 -4.84 -13.99
C LYS A 167 9.74 -3.68 -13.66
N SER A 168 10.84 -4.00 -12.98
CA SER A 168 11.97 -3.09 -12.78
C SER A 168 12.96 -3.12 -13.92
#